data_AF-A0A067HH05-F1
#
_entry.id   AF-A0A067HH05-F1
#
_cell.length_a   1.000
_cell.length_b   1.000
_cell.length_c   1.000
_cell.angle_alpha   90.00
_cell.angle_beta   90.00
_cell.angle_gamma   90.00
#
_symmetry.space_group_name_H-M   'P 1'
#
loop_
_entity.id
_entity.type
_entity.pdbx_description
1 polymer ?
#
loop_
_entity_poly.entity_id
_entity_poly.type
_entity_poly.pdbx_seq_one_letter_code
_entity_poly.pdbx_strand_id
1 'polypeptide(L)'
;MYRLYHKIPKGLEPVANVFKQHITAEGTVLVQQAEDAATNQGGSSGAVQEQVLIRKIIELHDKYMEYVTNCFINHTLFHKALKEAFEIFCNKAVGGSSSSELLATFCDNILKKGGNEKLSDEAIEETLEKVVKLLAYISDKDLFAEFYRKKLARRLLFDRSANDDHERSILTKLKQQCGGQFTSKMEGMVTDLTLARENQTSFEEYLSNNQNAHPGIDLSVTVLTTGFWPSYKSSDLNLPSEMVKCVEVFKGFYETKTKHRKLTWIYSLGQCNINGKFEQKNIELIVSTYQAATLLLFNTSDRLSYSEIMTQLNLTHDDLVRLLHSLSCAKYKILLKEPNTKTISQSDHFEFNSKFTDRMRRIKIPLPPVDERKKIVEDVDKDRRYAIDAALVRIMKSRKVLGHQQLVSECVEQLSRMFKPDIKAIKKRMEDLITRDYLERDKENPNMFRYLA
;
A
#
# COMPACT_ATOMS: atom_id res chain seq x y z
N MET A 1 10.70 -34.01 29.99
CA MET A 1 9.36 -33.48 30.34
C MET A 1 8.26 -34.07 29.45
N TYR A 2 8.21 -33.77 28.15
CA TYR A 2 7.16 -34.22 27.23
C TYR A 2 6.80 -35.71 27.35
N ARG A 3 7.79 -36.60 27.25
CA ARG A 3 7.61 -38.06 27.34
C ARG A 3 6.97 -38.54 28.66
N LEU A 4 7.12 -37.79 29.74
CA LEU A 4 6.54 -38.14 31.05
C LEU A 4 5.06 -37.73 31.10
N TYR A 5 4.77 -36.47 30.75
CA TYR A 5 3.40 -35.94 30.77
C TYR A 5 2.50 -36.52 29.68
N HIS A 6 3.08 -36.98 28.55
CA HIS A 6 2.34 -37.67 27.50
C HIS A 6 1.71 -38.99 27.97
N LYS A 7 2.31 -39.65 28.97
CA LYS A 7 1.77 -40.90 29.54
C LYS A 7 0.58 -40.68 30.47
N ILE A 8 0.34 -39.44 30.89
CA ILE A 8 -0.73 -39.07 31.81
C ILE A 8 -1.94 -38.62 30.98
N PRO A 9 -3.15 -39.16 31.20
CA PRO A 9 -4.36 -38.67 30.56
C PRO A 9 -4.50 -37.15 30.74
N LYS A 10 -4.63 -36.40 29.64
CA LYS A 10 -4.64 -34.91 29.61
C LYS A 10 -3.42 -34.22 30.23
N GLY A 11 -2.33 -34.94 30.50
CA GLY A 11 -1.12 -34.38 31.12
C GLY A 11 -0.40 -33.35 30.26
N LEU A 12 -0.62 -33.35 28.94
CA LEU A 12 -0.04 -32.35 28.04
C LEU A 12 -0.78 -31.01 28.05
N GLU A 13 -2.04 -30.94 28.49
CA GLU A 13 -2.83 -29.70 28.50
C GLU A 13 -2.22 -28.61 29.39
N PRO A 14 -1.83 -28.89 30.65
CA PRO A 14 -1.15 -27.90 31.49
C PRO A 14 0.21 -27.48 30.92
N VAL A 15 0.97 -28.43 30.34
CA VAL A 15 2.30 -28.15 29.76
C VAL A 15 2.18 -27.23 28.55
N ALA A 16 1.22 -27.49 27.66
CA ALA A 16 0.94 -26.65 26.50
C ALA A 16 0.45 -25.24 26.92
N ASN A 17 -0.32 -25.14 28.01
CA ASN A 17 -0.76 -23.85 28.54
C ASN A 17 0.42 -23.04 29.11
N VAL A 18 1.31 -23.67 29.87
CA VAL A 18 2.54 -23.01 30.37
C VAL A 18 3.45 -22.58 29.20
N PHE A 19 3.59 -23.43 28.18
CA PHE A 19 4.31 -23.11 26.96
C PHE A 19 3.73 -21.87 26.26
N LYS A 20 2.40 -21.82 26.08
CA LYS A 20 1.70 -20.65 25.53
C LYS A 20 1.97 -19.39 26.35
N GLN A 21 1.84 -19.46 27.69
CA GLN A 21 2.04 -18.32 28.58
C GLN A 21 3.47 -17.78 28.49
N HIS A 22 4.46 -18.68 28.46
CA HIS A 22 5.87 -18.31 28.33
C HIS A 22 6.15 -17.58 27.01
N ILE A 23 5.69 -18.12 25.87
CA ILE A 23 5.84 -17.48 24.56
C ILE A 23 5.14 -16.13 24.53
N THR A 24 3.93 -16.05 25.10
CA THR A 24 3.16 -14.80 25.14
C THR A 24 3.89 -13.72 25.95
N ALA A 25 4.54 -14.10 27.06
CA ALA A 25 5.35 -13.20 27.86
C ALA A 25 6.58 -12.70 27.09
N GLU A 26 7.36 -13.60 26.49
CA GLU A 26 8.53 -13.21 25.68
C GLU A 26 8.15 -12.31 24.50
N GLY A 27 7.11 -12.68 23.74
CA GLY A 27 6.62 -11.88 22.62
C GLY A 27 6.08 -10.50 23.05
N THR A 28 5.40 -10.43 24.20
CA THR A 28 4.93 -9.14 24.73
C THR A 28 6.09 -8.23 25.17
N VAL A 29 7.18 -8.79 25.70
CA VAL A 29 8.39 -8.01 26.02
C VAL A 29 8.99 -7.40 24.76
N LEU A 30 9.04 -8.13 23.65
CA LEU A 30 9.53 -7.60 22.37
C LEU A 30 8.68 -6.42 21.87
N VAL A 31 7.35 -6.56 21.93
CA VAL A 31 6.41 -5.50 21.56
C VAL A 31 6.58 -4.27 22.45
N GLN A 32 6.70 -4.46 23.76
CA GLN A 32 6.89 -3.34 24.70
C GLN A 32 8.21 -2.61 24.46
N GLN A 33 9.31 -3.35 24.24
CA GLN A 33 10.61 -2.74 23.93
C GLN A 33 10.54 -1.89 22.66
N ALA A 34 9.80 -2.34 21.65
CA ALA A 34 9.60 -1.58 20.42
C ALA A 34 8.71 -0.34 20.64
N GLU A 35 7.68 -0.44 21.48
CA GLU A 35 6.83 0.70 21.86
C GLU A 35 7.62 1.78 22.60
N ASP A 36 8.43 1.38 23.59
CA ASP A 36 9.27 2.28 24.37
C ASP A 36 10.30 2.97 23.46
N ALA A 37 10.86 2.24 22.49
CA ALA A 37 11.82 2.77 21.53
C ALA A 37 11.17 3.75 20.53
N ALA A 38 9.93 3.49 20.13
CA ALA A 38 9.16 4.37 19.24
C ALA A 38 8.75 5.68 19.94
N THR A 39 8.43 5.62 21.23
CA THR A 39 8.04 6.80 22.03
C THR A 39 9.23 7.72 22.32
N ASN A 40 10.43 7.15 22.47
CA ASN A 40 11.63 7.89 22.86
C ASN A 40 12.43 8.49 21.69
N GLN A 41 12.21 8.07 20.44
CA GLN A 41 12.95 8.57 19.28
C GLN A 41 12.04 9.30 18.29
N GLY A 42 12.25 10.62 18.14
CA GLY A 42 11.52 11.44 17.18
C GLY A 42 11.76 11.02 15.73
N GLY A 43 10.75 10.43 15.09
CA GLY A 43 10.44 10.42 13.65
C GLY A 43 11.41 9.74 12.67
N SER A 44 12.73 9.93 12.78
CA SER A 44 13.70 9.54 11.72
C SER A 44 14.33 8.16 11.90
N SER A 45 14.26 7.54 13.07
CA SER A 45 14.83 6.22 13.37
C SER A 45 13.80 5.09 13.55
N GLY A 46 12.50 5.42 13.50
CA GLY A 46 11.40 4.45 13.67
C GLY A 46 11.47 3.30 12.67
N ALA A 47 11.76 3.59 11.40
CA ALA A 47 11.85 2.57 10.36
C ALA A 47 12.90 1.48 10.65
N VAL A 48 14.01 1.81 11.31
CA VAL A 48 15.05 0.82 11.66
C VAL A 48 14.57 -0.06 12.82
N GLN A 49 13.93 0.53 13.82
CA GLN A 49 13.41 -0.21 14.97
C GLN A 49 12.27 -1.15 14.58
N GLU A 50 11.40 -0.72 13.66
CA GLU A 50 10.33 -1.55 13.10
C GLU A 50 10.87 -2.80 12.39
N GLN A 51 11.99 -2.69 11.65
CA GLN A 51 12.66 -3.85 11.05
C GLN A 51 13.22 -4.81 12.10
N VAL A 52 13.80 -4.26 13.17
CA VAL A 52 14.37 -5.07 14.27
C VAL A 52 13.27 -5.85 14.99
N LEU A 53 12.11 -5.25 15.23
CA LEU A 53 10.99 -5.96 15.86
C LEU A 53 10.55 -7.18 15.05
N ILE A 54 10.32 -7.02 13.74
CA ILE A 54 9.88 -8.14 12.89
C ILE A 54 10.91 -9.26 12.86
N ARG A 55 12.21 -8.94 12.80
CA ARG A 55 13.29 -9.95 12.87
C ARG A 55 13.28 -10.72 14.19
N LYS A 56 13.19 -10.02 15.32
CA LYS A 56 13.09 -10.68 16.63
C LYS A 56 11.86 -11.57 16.75
N ILE A 57 10.73 -11.18 16.14
CA ILE A 57 9.53 -12.03 16.08
C ILE A 57 9.77 -13.27 15.21
N ILE A 58 10.47 -13.14 14.07
CA ILE A 58 10.88 -14.27 13.23
C ILE A 58 11.80 -15.23 14.01
N GLU A 59 12.83 -14.72 14.67
CA GLU A 59 13.76 -15.52 15.49
C GLU A 59 13.03 -16.24 16.64
N LEU A 60 12.11 -15.55 17.30
CA LEU A 60 11.27 -16.13 18.34
C LEU A 60 10.41 -17.27 17.80
N HIS A 61 9.85 -17.09 16.59
CA HIS A 61 9.05 -18.10 15.91
C HIS A 61 9.87 -19.34 15.59
N ASP A 62 11.04 -19.16 14.96
CA ASP A 62 11.95 -20.24 14.60
C ASP A 62 12.36 -21.06 15.85
N LYS A 63 12.78 -20.40 16.93
CA LYS A 63 13.14 -21.03 18.22
C LYS A 63 12.02 -21.93 18.74
N TYR A 64 10.80 -21.42 18.82
CA TYR A 64 9.70 -22.20 19.41
C TYR A 64 9.12 -23.23 18.46
N MET A 65 9.17 -23.00 17.15
CA MET A 65 8.82 -23.99 16.16
C MET A 65 9.80 -25.17 16.20
N GLU A 66 11.10 -24.91 16.42
CA GLU A 66 12.08 -25.96 16.65
C GLU A 66 11.74 -26.83 17.88
N TYR A 67 11.31 -26.22 18.99
CA TYR A 67 10.85 -26.97 20.16
C TYR A 67 9.60 -27.80 19.89
N VAL A 68 8.64 -27.26 19.13
CA VAL A 68 7.45 -28.02 18.73
C VAL A 68 7.83 -29.24 17.89
N THR A 69 8.72 -29.07 16.93
CA THR A 69 9.16 -30.14 16.04
C THR A 69 9.99 -31.19 16.78
N ASN A 70 11.07 -30.76 17.45
CA ASN A 70 12.11 -31.63 17.97
C ASN A 70 11.79 -32.14 19.38
N CYS A 71 11.27 -31.27 20.27
CA CYS A 71 11.05 -31.62 21.68
C CYS A 71 9.64 -32.15 21.95
N PHE A 72 8.63 -31.64 21.24
CA PHE A 72 7.23 -32.03 21.36
C PHE A 72 6.74 -32.95 20.23
N ILE A 73 7.64 -33.41 19.36
CA ILE A 73 7.39 -34.42 18.31
C ILE A 73 6.19 -34.03 17.43
N ASN A 74 6.15 -32.77 16.98
CA ASN A 74 5.07 -32.21 16.15
C ASN A 74 3.66 -32.37 16.75
N HIS A 75 3.53 -32.41 18.07
CA HIS A 75 2.24 -32.62 18.72
C HIS A 75 1.30 -31.42 18.51
N THR A 76 0.10 -31.67 18.01
CA THR A 76 -0.88 -30.65 17.57
C THR A 76 -1.26 -29.64 18.65
N LEU A 77 -1.33 -30.09 19.91
CA LEU A 77 -1.60 -29.23 21.06
C LEU A 77 -0.56 -28.10 21.22
N PHE A 78 0.72 -28.40 20.94
CA PHE A 78 1.79 -27.40 21.04
C PHE A 78 1.84 -26.48 19.82
N HIS A 79 1.47 -26.98 18.62
CA HIS A 79 1.21 -26.10 17.47
C HIS A 79 0.08 -25.11 17.76
N LYS A 80 -1.02 -25.58 18.36
CA LYS A 80 -2.14 -24.73 18.78
C LYS A 80 -1.70 -23.71 19.83
N ALA A 81 -0.98 -24.14 20.87
CA ALA A 81 -0.45 -23.26 21.91
C ALA A 81 0.49 -22.17 21.34
N LEU A 82 1.39 -22.53 20.43
CA LEU A 82 2.27 -21.60 19.72
C LEU A 82 1.46 -20.59 18.91
N LYS A 83 0.49 -21.07 18.11
CA LYS A 83 -0.37 -20.22 17.30
C LYS A 83 -1.15 -19.22 18.15
N GLU A 84 -1.82 -19.69 19.20
CA GLU A 84 -2.59 -18.82 20.10
C GLU A 84 -1.70 -17.81 20.84
N ALA A 85 -0.45 -18.16 21.17
CA ALA A 85 0.49 -17.21 21.77
C ALA A 85 0.86 -16.08 20.80
N PHE A 86 1.22 -16.42 19.56
CA PHE A 86 1.57 -15.44 18.52
C PHE A 86 0.38 -14.54 18.16
N GLU A 87 -0.84 -15.09 18.08
CA GLU A 87 -2.05 -14.30 17.84
C GLU A 87 -2.30 -13.22 18.91
N ILE A 88 -1.79 -13.39 20.14
CA ILE A 88 -1.96 -12.40 21.21
C ILE A 88 -1.06 -11.17 20.98
N PHE A 89 0.23 -11.36 20.77
CA PHE A 89 1.17 -10.23 20.69
C PHE A 89 1.37 -9.71 19.26
N CYS A 90 1.25 -10.54 18.22
CA CYS A 90 1.35 -10.08 16.82
C CYS A 90 0.18 -9.19 16.41
N ASN A 91 -0.90 -9.10 17.18
CA ASN A 91 -2.03 -8.21 16.88
C ASN A 91 -2.05 -6.94 17.74
N LYS A 92 -0.99 -6.65 18.49
CA LYS A 92 -0.81 -5.37 19.21
C LYS A 92 -0.19 -4.32 18.30
N ALA A 93 -0.68 -3.08 18.35
CA ALA A 93 -0.08 -1.97 17.63
C ALA A 93 1.22 -1.52 18.35
N VAL A 94 2.17 -1.00 17.57
CA VAL A 94 3.46 -0.48 18.06
C VAL A 94 3.75 0.88 17.43
N GLY A 95 3.99 1.92 18.24
CA GLY A 95 4.24 3.28 17.77
C GLY A 95 3.07 3.84 16.95
N GLY A 96 1.86 3.39 17.26
CA GLY A 96 0.66 3.62 16.47
C GLY A 96 0.53 2.71 15.24
N SER A 97 1.58 2.08 14.72
CA SER A 97 1.59 1.18 13.55
C SER A 97 1.00 -0.20 13.85
N SER A 98 0.22 -0.76 12.92
CA SER A 98 -0.30 -2.13 13.06
C SER A 98 0.75 -3.15 12.61
N SER A 99 0.73 -4.36 13.15
CA SER A 99 1.63 -5.42 12.65
C SER A 99 1.45 -5.74 11.17
N SER A 100 0.24 -5.59 10.64
CA SER A 100 -0.05 -5.69 9.21
C SER A 100 0.76 -4.68 8.39
N GLU A 101 0.85 -3.44 8.87
CA GLU A 101 1.64 -2.37 8.25
C GLU A 101 3.15 -2.60 8.40
N LEU A 102 3.59 -3.05 9.59
CA LEU A 102 4.99 -3.35 9.88
C LEU A 102 5.51 -4.48 8.99
N LEU A 103 4.76 -5.58 8.86
CA LEU A 103 5.10 -6.69 7.97
C LEU A 103 5.14 -6.26 6.51
N ALA A 104 4.16 -5.48 6.05
CA ALA A 104 4.17 -4.97 4.67
C ALA A 104 5.38 -4.05 4.41
N THR A 105 5.75 -3.22 5.39
CA THR A 105 6.94 -2.36 5.32
C THR A 105 8.24 -3.15 5.36
N PHE A 106 8.30 -4.23 6.15
CA PHE A 106 9.42 -5.16 6.19
C PHE A 106 9.64 -5.83 4.82
N CYS A 107 8.60 -6.37 4.19
CA CYS A 107 8.73 -6.92 2.84
C CYS A 107 9.21 -5.87 1.82
N ASP A 108 8.66 -4.66 1.88
CA ASP A 108 9.04 -3.57 0.98
C ASP A 108 10.51 -3.18 1.10
N ASN A 109 11.04 -3.15 2.33
CA ASN A 109 12.45 -2.86 2.58
C ASN A 109 13.41 -3.94 2.08
N ILE A 110 12.98 -5.20 2.04
CA ILE A 110 13.76 -6.33 1.51
C ILE A 110 13.73 -6.34 -0.02
N LEU A 111 12.57 -6.03 -0.62
CA LEU A 111 12.36 -6.15 -2.07
C LEU A 111 12.76 -4.90 -2.87
N LYS A 112 12.89 -3.74 -2.22
CA LYS A 112 13.31 -2.50 -2.89
C LYS A 112 14.78 -2.54 -3.32
N LYS A 113 15.07 -1.97 -4.48
CA LYS A 113 16.44 -1.81 -4.98
C LYS A 113 17.24 -0.89 -4.05
N GLY A 114 18.40 -1.36 -3.58
CA GLY A 114 19.21 -0.64 -2.59
C GLY A 114 18.64 -0.69 -1.17
N GLY A 115 17.93 -1.77 -0.83
CA GLY A 115 17.50 -2.07 0.55
C GLY A 115 18.64 -1.95 1.56
N ASN A 116 18.28 -1.75 2.83
CA ASN A 116 19.24 -1.48 3.90
C ASN A 116 20.22 -2.65 4.14
N GLU A 117 19.92 -3.85 3.64
CA GLU A 117 20.76 -5.03 3.73
C GLU A 117 20.95 -5.68 2.36
N LYS A 118 22.22 -5.97 2.03
CA LYS A 118 22.57 -6.81 0.88
C LYS A 118 22.44 -8.27 1.31
N LEU A 119 21.21 -8.77 1.31
CA LEU A 119 20.92 -10.20 1.50
C LEU A 119 21.22 -10.96 0.19
N SER A 120 21.57 -12.25 0.29
CA SER A 120 21.60 -13.14 -0.87
C SER A 120 20.18 -13.50 -1.31
N ASP A 121 20.01 -13.96 -2.54
CA ASP A 121 18.69 -14.35 -3.06
C ASP A 121 18.07 -15.48 -2.23
N GLU A 122 18.89 -16.44 -1.75
CA GLU A 122 18.44 -17.52 -0.87
C GLU A 122 17.94 -17.00 0.48
N ALA A 123 18.66 -16.04 1.08
CA ALA A 123 18.27 -15.44 2.35
C ALA A 123 16.99 -14.60 2.21
N ILE A 124 16.80 -13.93 1.07
CA ILE A 124 15.56 -13.22 0.76
C ILE A 124 14.41 -14.22 0.70
N GLU A 125 14.54 -15.28 -0.09
CA GLU A 125 13.49 -16.29 -0.27
C GLU A 125 13.09 -16.97 1.06
N GLU A 126 14.06 -17.33 1.90
CA GLU A 126 13.83 -17.86 3.24
C GLU A 126 13.06 -16.84 4.11
N THR A 127 13.49 -15.58 4.08
CA THR A 127 12.85 -14.51 4.85
C THR A 127 11.40 -14.28 4.39
N LEU A 128 11.14 -14.31 3.08
CA LEU A 128 9.80 -14.18 2.52
C LEU A 128 8.89 -15.31 3.00
N GLU A 129 9.39 -16.55 3.03
CA GLU A 129 8.63 -17.69 3.57
C GLU A 129 8.27 -17.49 5.05
N LYS A 130 9.21 -17.02 5.87
CA LYS A 130 8.98 -16.73 7.29
C LYS A 130 7.96 -15.62 7.48
N VAL A 131 7.99 -14.57 6.67
CA VAL A 131 6.97 -13.50 6.72
C VAL A 131 5.57 -14.04 6.41
N VAL A 132 5.43 -14.88 5.38
CA VAL A 132 4.12 -15.46 5.05
C VAL A 132 3.63 -16.39 6.18
N LYS A 133 4.52 -17.13 6.83
CA LYS A 133 4.16 -17.92 8.04
C LYS A 133 3.66 -17.02 9.18
N LEU A 134 4.32 -15.89 9.42
CA LEU A 134 3.88 -14.93 10.45
C LEU A 134 2.53 -14.29 10.13
N LEU A 135 2.23 -14.06 8.85
CA LEU A 135 0.92 -13.52 8.42
C LEU A 135 -0.24 -14.41 8.86
N ALA A 136 -0.03 -15.71 9.07
CA ALA A 136 -1.05 -16.63 9.57
C ALA A 136 -1.55 -16.26 10.98
N TYR A 137 -0.73 -15.58 11.79
CA TYR A 137 -1.06 -15.11 13.15
C TYR A 137 -1.69 -13.72 13.18
N ILE A 138 -1.72 -13.03 12.05
CA ILE A 138 -2.30 -11.69 11.92
C ILE A 138 -3.81 -11.79 11.68
N SER A 139 -4.56 -11.04 12.47
CA SER A 139 -6.01 -10.95 12.37
C SER A 139 -6.43 -10.18 11.12
N ASP A 140 -5.88 -8.97 10.93
CA ASP A 140 -6.26 -8.03 9.88
C ASP A 140 -5.39 -8.20 8.63
N LYS A 141 -5.58 -9.32 7.92
CA LYS A 141 -4.82 -9.66 6.70
C LYS A 141 -5.21 -8.79 5.52
N ASP A 142 -6.45 -8.30 5.48
CA ASP A 142 -6.91 -7.31 4.50
C ASP A 142 -6.14 -5.98 4.60
N LEU A 143 -5.86 -5.52 5.82
CA LEU A 143 -5.05 -4.34 6.06
C LEU A 143 -3.60 -4.56 5.57
N PHE A 144 -3.03 -5.75 5.81
CA PHE A 144 -1.71 -6.11 5.24
C PHE A 144 -1.77 -6.07 3.71
N ALA A 145 -2.80 -6.67 3.10
CA ALA A 145 -2.94 -6.74 1.65
C ALA A 145 -2.96 -5.34 1.03
N GLU A 146 -3.69 -4.38 1.63
CA GLU A 146 -3.78 -3.02 1.10
C GLU A 146 -2.48 -2.21 1.29
N PHE A 147 -1.82 -2.30 2.45
CA PHE A 147 -0.49 -1.70 2.63
C PHE A 147 0.54 -2.30 1.67
N TYR A 148 0.56 -3.62 1.54
CA TYR A 148 1.48 -4.33 0.66
C TYR A 148 1.22 -3.97 -0.81
N ARG A 149 -0.04 -4.01 -1.26
CA ARG A 149 -0.46 -3.65 -2.62
C ARG A 149 -0.02 -2.24 -3.01
N LYS A 150 -0.14 -1.29 -2.08
CA LYS A 150 0.31 0.09 -2.30
C LYS A 150 1.83 0.20 -2.44
N LYS A 151 2.57 -0.50 -1.58
CA LYS A 151 4.04 -0.55 -1.64
C LYS A 151 4.53 -1.25 -2.91
N LEU A 152 3.90 -2.37 -3.28
CA LEU A 152 4.14 -3.05 -4.55
C LEU A 152 3.92 -2.11 -5.73
N ALA A 153 2.80 -1.37 -5.78
CA ALA A 153 2.52 -0.43 -6.85
C ALA A 153 3.65 0.61 -7.02
N ARG A 154 4.18 1.11 -5.89
CA ARG A 154 5.29 2.05 -5.91
C ARG A 154 6.59 1.43 -6.44
N ARG A 155 6.94 0.21 -6.01
CA ARG A 155 8.12 -0.51 -6.51
C ARG A 155 8.04 -0.79 -8.00
N LEU A 156 6.86 -1.22 -8.45
CA LEU A 156 6.54 -1.52 -9.83
C LEU A 156 6.63 -0.29 -10.75
N LEU A 157 6.15 0.88 -10.30
CA LEU A 157 6.12 2.10 -11.13
C LEU A 157 7.40 2.96 -11.03
N PHE A 158 8.00 3.08 -9.85
CA PHE A 158 9.04 4.10 -9.59
C PHE A 158 10.38 3.54 -9.17
N ASP A 159 10.37 2.57 -8.24
CA ASP A 159 11.59 2.20 -7.52
C ASP A 159 12.31 0.99 -8.13
N ARG A 160 11.79 0.46 -9.25
CA ARG A 160 12.25 -0.73 -10.00
C ARG A 160 12.70 -1.85 -9.06
N SER A 161 11.80 -2.81 -8.80
CA SER A 161 12.04 -4.00 -7.98
C SER A 161 13.45 -4.57 -8.17
N ALA A 162 14.10 -4.97 -7.06
CA ALA A 162 15.46 -5.49 -7.10
C ALA A 162 15.56 -6.74 -8.00
N ASN A 163 14.53 -7.58 -7.95
CA ASN A 163 14.38 -8.81 -8.72
C ASN A 163 12.89 -9.09 -8.98
N ASP A 164 12.48 -9.18 -10.25
CA ASP A 164 11.10 -9.47 -10.67
C ASP A 164 10.65 -10.89 -10.21
N ASP A 165 11.58 -11.84 -10.08
CA ASP A 165 11.28 -13.21 -9.64
C ASP A 165 10.90 -13.26 -8.16
N HIS A 166 11.55 -12.44 -7.31
CA HIS A 166 11.18 -12.32 -5.90
C HIS A 166 9.78 -11.71 -5.72
N GLU A 167 9.39 -10.74 -6.56
CA GLU A 167 8.03 -10.18 -6.54
C GLU A 167 6.98 -11.24 -6.93
N ARG A 168 7.29 -12.12 -7.88
CA ARG A 168 6.42 -13.24 -8.25
C ARG A 168 6.40 -14.33 -7.17
N SER A 169 7.54 -14.61 -6.55
CA SER A 169 7.68 -15.61 -5.48
C SER A 169 6.80 -15.26 -4.28
N ILE A 170 6.89 -14.04 -3.76
CA ILE A 170 6.09 -13.64 -2.59
C ILE A 170 4.59 -13.68 -2.88
N LEU A 171 4.15 -13.26 -4.08
CA LEU A 171 2.74 -13.37 -4.46
C LEU A 171 2.28 -14.83 -4.52
N THR A 172 3.13 -15.74 -5.01
CA THR A 172 2.84 -17.17 -5.02
C THR A 172 2.69 -17.73 -3.60
N LYS A 173 3.59 -17.35 -2.67
CA LYS A 173 3.50 -17.75 -1.26
C LYS A 173 2.26 -17.19 -0.56
N LEU A 174 1.94 -15.91 -0.79
CA LEU A 174 0.73 -15.28 -0.28
C LEU A 174 -0.53 -15.96 -0.81
N LYS A 175 -0.54 -16.36 -2.09
CA LYS A 175 -1.66 -17.09 -2.71
C LYS A 175 -1.86 -18.46 -2.07
N GLN A 176 -0.78 -19.19 -1.79
CA GLN A 176 -0.85 -20.50 -1.13
C GLN A 176 -1.43 -20.41 0.28
N GLN A 177 -1.08 -19.36 1.03
CA GLN A 177 -1.50 -19.20 2.43
C GLN A 177 -2.85 -18.49 2.60
N CYS A 178 -3.16 -17.51 1.77
CA CYS A 178 -4.36 -16.66 1.90
C CYS A 178 -5.40 -16.86 0.78
N GLY A 179 -5.07 -17.64 -0.26
CA GLY A 179 -5.96 -17.95 -1.39
C GLY A 179 -5.87 -16.96 -2.56
N GLY A 180 -6.41 -17.35 -3.72
CA GLY A 180 -6.32 -16.56 -4.96
C GLY A 180 -7.05 -15.21 -4.94
N GLN A 181 -8.13 -15.08 -4.19
CA GLN A 181 -8.83 -13.79 -4.06
C GLN A 181 -7.97 -12.74 -3.35
N PHE A 182 -7.11 -13.17 -2.43
CA PHE A 182 -6.20 -12.29 -1.69
C PHE A 182 -5.18 -11.63 -2.60
N THR A 183 -4.61 -12.38 -3.55
CA THR A 183 -3.53 -11.92 -4.42
C THR A 183 -4.01 -11.39 -5.77
N SER A 184 -5.26 -11.64 -6.16
CA SER A 184 -5.80 -11.34 -7.49
C SER A 184 -5.49 -9.93 -7.99
N LYS A 185 -5.71 -8.89 -7.16
CA LYS A 185 -5.40 -7.49 -7.54
C LYS A 185 -3.91 -7.28 -7.80
N MET A 186 -3.04 -7.83 -6.95
CA MET A 186 -1.58 -7.69 -7.05
C MET A 186 -1.01 -8.49 -8.24
N GLU A 187 -1.53 -9.69 -8.51
CA GLU A 187 -1.21 -10.47 -9.70
C GLU A 187 -1.62 -9.72 -10.98
N GLY A 188 -2.78 -9.05 -10.95
CA GLY A 188 -3.23 -8.17 -12.02
C GLY A 188 -2.26 -7.02 -12.29
N MET A 189 -1.71 -6.39 -11.24
CA MET A 189 -0.71 -5.32 -11.39
C MET A 189 0.58 -5.79 -12.07
N VAL A 190 1.08 -6.98 -11.71
CA VAL A 190 2.27 -7.58 -12.36
C VAL A 190 1.98 -7.92 -13.83
N THR A 191 0.77 -8.37 -14.11
CA THR A 191 0.32 -8.66 -15.48
C THR A 191 0.26 -7.39 -16.33
N ASP A 192 -0.34 -6.31 -15.81
CA ASP A 192 -0.41 -5.02 -16.50
C ASP A 192 0.98 -4.49 -16.88
N LEU A 193 1.98 -4.62 -16.00
CA LEU A 193 3.35 -4.20 -16.32
C LEU A 193 4.04 -5.08 -17.35
N THR A 194 3.71 -6.36 -17.38
CA THR A 194 4.22 -7.26 -18.42
C THR A 194 3.67 -6.82 -19.78
N LEU A 195 2.37 -6.53 -19.84
CA LEU A 195 1.70 -6.04 -21.04
C LEU A 195 2.11 -4.61 -21.44
N ALA A 196 2.50 -3.77 -20.48
CA ALA A 196 2.91 -2.40 -20.75
C ALA A 196 4.14 -2.33 -21.68
N ARG A 197 5.06 -3.31 -21.61
CA ARG A 197 6.24 -3.38 -22.48
C ARG A 197 5.83 -3.59 -23.94
N GLU A 198 4.94 -4.55 -24.20
CA GLU A 198 4.41 -4.82 -25.55
C GLU A 198 3.61 -3.64 -26.10
N ASN A 199 2.83 -2.99 -25.23
CA ASN A 199 2.01 -1.84 -25.61
C ASN A 199 2.88 -0.62 -25.95
N GLN A 200 4.00 -0.44 -25.24
CA GLN A 200 4.99 0.60 -25.54
C GLN A 200 5.65 0.35 -26.90
N THR A 201 6.08 -0.88 -27.21
CA THR A 201 6.62 -1.21 -28.54
C THR A 201 5.60 -0.95 -29.65
N SER A 202 4.34 -1.35 -29.46
CA SER A 202 3.25 -1.02 -30.39
C SER A 202 3.05 0.49 -30.58
N PHE A 203 3.24 1.28 -29.53
CA PHE A 203 3.11 2.73 -29.60
C PHE A 203 4.28 3.36 -30.38
N GLU A 204 5.51 2.89 -30.17
CA GLU A 204 6.69 3.32 -30.92
C GLU A 204 6.56 3.00 -32.41
N GLU A 205 6.05 1.82 -32.76
CA GLU A 205 5.70 1.45 -34.14
C GLU A 205 4.60 2.33 -34.73
N TYR A 206 3.60 2.72 -33.94
CA TYR A 206 2.58 3.67 -34.37
C TYR A 206 3.18 5.05 -34.69
N LEU A 207 4.09 5.54 -33.85
CA LEU A 207 4.76 6.83 -34.07
C LEU A 207 5.68 6.81 -35.29
N SER A 208 6.41 5.71 -35.53
CA SER A 208 7.29 5.60 -36.69
C SER A 208 6.52 5.58 -38.02
N ASN A 209 5.34 4.96 -38.04
CA ASN A 209 4.46 4.91 -39.21
C ASN A 209 3.63 6.19 -39.42
N ASN A 210 3.51 7.05 -38.39
CA ASN A 210 2.72 8.28 -38.43
C ASN A 210 3.58 9.49 -38.04
N GLN A 211 4.44 9.94 -38.96
CA GLN A 211 5.36 11.08 -38.69
C GLN A 211 4.64 12.36 -38.22
N ASN A 212 3.42 12.62 -38.71
CA ASN A 212 2.61 13.76 -38.29
C ASN A 212 2.07 13.63 -36.85
N ALA A 213 2.06 12.43 -36.28
CA ALA A 213 1.61 12.16 -34.92
C ALA A 213 2.73 12.30 -33.88
N HIS A 214 3.96 12.68 -34.26
CA HIS A 214 5.04 12.81 -33.27
C HIS A 214 4.74 13.95 -32.28
N PRO A 215 4.72 13.69 -30.96
CA PRO A 215 4.33 14.69 -29.96
C PRO A 215 5.38 15.79 -29.76
N GLY A 216 6.60 15.61 -30.26
CA GLY A 216 7.70 16.59 -30.16
C GLY A 216 8.56 16.43 -28.91
N ILE A 217 8.16 15.54 -28.00
CA ILE A 217 8.93 15.08 -26.84
C ILE A 217 8.90 13.55 -26.78
N ASP A 218 9.90 12.94 -26.14
CA ASP A 218 9.88 11.50 -25.87
C ASP A 218 8.76 11.15 -24.88
N LEU A 219 7.97 10.13 -25.19
CA LEU A 219 6.77 9.76 -24.45
C LEU A 219 6.70 8.24 -24.24
N SER A 220 6.67 7.85 -22.98
CA SER A 220 6.35 6.49 -22.57
C SER A 220 5.10 6.48 -21.69
N VAL A 221 4.18 5.56 -21.96
CA VAL A 221 2.90 5.48 -21.26
C VAL A 221 2.63 4.06 -20.78
N THR A 222 2.40 3.94 -19.48
CA THR A 222 2.02 2.67 -18.85
C THR A 222 0.52 2.66 -18.60
N VAL A 223 -0.20 1.74 -19.25
CA VAL A 223 -1.66 1.60 -19.07
C VAL A 223 -1.94 0.63 -17.93
N LEU A 224 -2.73 1.06 -16.96
CA LEU A 224 -3.04 0.32 -15.73
C LEU A 224 -4.52 -0.02 -15.64
N THR A 225 -4.86 -1.25 -15.25
CA THR A 225 -6.26 -1.71 -15.12
C THR A 225 -6.88 -1.19 -13.82
N THR A 226 -7.95 -0.40 -13.94
CA THR A 226 -8.70 0.10 -12.77
C THR A 226 -9.25 -1.08 -11.95
N GLY A 227 -9.06 -1.05 -10.63
CA GLY A 227 -9.51 -2.10 -9.71
C GLY A 227 -8.40 -3.04 -9.24
N PHE A 228 -7.33 -3.21 -10.01
CA PHE A 228 -6.12 -3.90 -9.56
C PHE A 228 -5.19 -2.96 -8.79
N TRP A 229 -4.98 -1.76 -9.33
CA TRP A 229 -4.08 -0.75 -8.76
C TRP A 229 -4.72 0.06 -7.63
N PRO A 230 -3.91 0.64 -6.71
CA PRO A 230 -4.43 1.55 -5.69
C PRO A 230 -5.27 2.68 -6.28
N SER A 231 -6.24 3.18 -5.50
CA SER A 231 -7.07 4.29 -5.94
C SER A 231 -6.27 5.59 -5.91
N TYR A 232 -5.92 6.09 -7.09
CA TYR A 232 -5.27 7.38 -7.28
C TYR A 232 -6.31 8.47 -7.53
N LYS A 233 -6.09 9.67 -6.99
CA LYS A 233 -6.95 10.82 -7.28
C LYS A 233 -6.71 11.25 -8.73
N SER A 234 -7.76 11.34 -9.53
CA SER A 234 -7.69 12.07 -10.79
C SER A 234 -7.57 13.57 -10.51
N SER A 235 -6.92 14.30 -11.41
CA SER A 235 -6.74 15.74 -11.32
C SER A 235 -7.10 16.34 -12.66
N ASP A 236 -7.93 17.37 -12.63
CA ASP A 236 -8.25 18.20 -13.80
C ASP A 236 -7.15 19.24 -14.00
N LEU A 237 -5.91 18.77 -14.03
CA LEU A 237 -4.71 19.60 -14.21
C LEU A 237 -4.77 20.26 -15.59
N ASN A 238 -4.63 21.58 -15.62
CA ASN A 238 -4.40 22.31 -16.86
C ASN A 238 -2.96 22.06 -17.32
N LEU A 239 -2.79 21.09 -18.22
CA LEU A 239 -1.49 20.73 -18.77
C LEU A 239 -0.94 21.82 -19.69
N PRO A 240 0.38 22.07 -19.67
CA PRO A 240 1.06 22.82 -20.72
C PRO A 240 0.82 22.20 -22.10
N SER A 241 0.82 23.05 -23.14
CA SER A 241 0.46 22.67 -24.52
C SER A 241 1.24 21.46 -25.06
N GLU A 242 2.52 21.36 -24.70
CA GLU A 242 3.44 20.30 -25.08
C GLU A 242 3.01 18.94 -24.51
N MET A 243 2.47 18.95 -23.29
CA MET A 243 1.95 17.73 -22.63
C MET A 243 0.55 17.38 -23.12
N VAL A 244 -0.28 18.36 -23.47
CA VAL A 244 -1.61 18.11 -24.07
C VAL A 244 -1.46 17.31 -25.37
N LYS A 245 -0.52 17.72 -26.23
CA LYS A 245 -0.24 17.00 -27.49
C LYS A 245 0.15 15.55 -27.24
N CYS A 246 0.92 15.25 -26.20
CA CYS A 246 1.28 13.88 -25.82
C CYS A 246 0.05 13.04 -25.47
N VAL A 247 -0.87 13.60 -24.68
CA VAL A 247 -2.11 12.95 -24.29
C VAL A 247 -2.97 12.63 -25.51
N GLU A 248 -3.10 13.58 -26.44
CA GLU A 248 -3.90 13.43 -27.66
C GLU A 248 -3.34 12.36 -28.59
N VAL A 249 -2.03 12.37 -28.82
CA VAL A 249 -1.34 11.38 -29.66
C VAL A 249 -1.51 9.97 -29.10
N PHE A 250 -1.28 9.79 -27.79
CA PHE A 250 -1.46 8.48 -27.18
C PHE A 250 -2.92 8.02 -27.19
N LYS A 251 -3.87 8.95 -26.99
CA LYS A 251 -5.30 8.65 -27.10
C LYS A 251 -5.66 8.16 -28.50
N GLY A 252 -5.20 8.85 -29.55
CA GLY A 252 -5.39 8.43 -30.94
C GLY A 252 -4.85 7.04 -31.21
N PHE A 253 -3.64 6.73 -30.74
CA PHE A 253 -3.09 5.37 -30.78
C PHE A 253 -3.99 4.36 -30.06
N TYR A 254 -4.38 4.62 -28.81
CA TYR A 254 -5.09 3.65 -27.97
C TYR A 254 -6.50 3.35 -28.50
N GLU A 255 -7.16 4.32 -29.11
CA GLU A 255 -8.45 4.14 -29.78
C GLU A 255 -8.38 3.19 -30.98
N THR A 256 -7.22 3.05 -31.64
CA THR A 256 -7.03 2.05 -32.70
C THR A 256 -7.01 0.61 -32.15
N LYS A 257 -6.59 0.43 -30.89
CA LYS A 257 -6.50 -0.88 -30.23
C LYS A 257 -7.81 -1.28 -29.58
N THR A 258 -8.49 -0.36 -28.90
CA THR A 258 -9.73 -0.68 -28.18
C THR A 258 -10.73 0.48 -28.28
N LYS A 259 -11.95 0.21 -28.76
CA LYS A 259 -13.02 1.22 -28.88
C LYS A 259 -13.97 1.27 -27.67
N HIS A 260 -13.87 0.29 -26.76
CA HIS A 260 -14.80 0.12 -25.64
C HIS A 260 -14.21 0.51 -24.28
N ARG A 261 -12.98 1.03 -24.25
CA ARG A 261 -12.30 1.43 -23.00
C ARG A 261 -12.10 2.93 -22.95
N LYS A 262 -12.19 3.49 -21.74
CA LYS A 262 -11.90 4.89 -21.46
C LYS A 262 -10.59 4.98 -20.67
N LEU A 263 -9.69 5.85 -21.11
CA LEU A 263 -8.47 6.18 -20.36
C LEU A 263 -8.73 7.33 -19.39
N THR A 264 -8.11 7.25 -18.22
CA THR A 264 -8.03 8.33 -17.23
C THR A 264 -6.56 8.53 -16.90
N TRP A 265 -6.04 9.73 -17.12
CA TRP A 265 -4.64 10.05 -16.84
C TRP A 265 -4.42 10.34 -15.35
N ILE A 266 -3.38 9.74 -14.78
CA ILE A 266 -3.01 9.92 -13.38
C ILE A 266 -1.68 10.67 -13.31
N TYR A 267 -1.74 11.99 -13.44
CA TYR A 267 -0.55 12.86 -13.49
C TYR A 267 0.30 12.83 -12.23
N SER A 268 -0.29 12.50 -11.07
CA SER A 268 0.44 12.33 -9.82
C SER A 268 1.48 11.21 -9.85
N LEU A 269 1.37 10.28 -10.81
CA LEU A 269 2.31 9.18 -11.03
C LEU A 269 3.29 9.42 -12.18
N GLY A 270 3.16 10.53 -12.90
CA GLY A 270 4.03 10.83 -14.04
C GLY A 270 5.38 11.40 -13.60
N GLN A 271 6.39 11.12 -14.42
CA GLN A 271 7.74 11.67 -14.28
C GLN A 271 8.15 12.31 -15.61
N CYS A 272 8.82 13.46 -15.54
CA CYS A 272 9.31 14.21 -16.68
C CYS A 272 10.80 14.52 -16.50
N ASN A 273 11.54 14.54 -17.60
CA ASN A 273 12.90 15.05 -17.64
C ASN A 273 12.87 16.40 -18.38
N ILE A 274 13.22 17.48 -17.69
CA ILE A 274 13.24 18.83 -18.25
C ILE A 274 14.67 19.36 -18.23
N ASN A 275 15.05 20.16 -19.24
CA ASN A 275 16.38 20.73 -19.31
C ASN A 275 16.34 22.19 -18.85
N GLY A 276 16.80 22.46 -17.63
CA GLY A 276 16.85 23.81 -17.06
C GLY A 276 18.06 24.58 -17.61
N LYS A 277 17.81 25.73 -18.22
CA LYS A 277 18.84 26.65 -18.73
C LYS A 277 19.20 27.66 -17.63
N PHE A 278 20.22 27.34 -16.85
CA PHE A 278 20.76 28.23 -15.82
C PHE A 278 22.00 28.97 -16.34
N GLU A 279 22.33 30.13 -15.76
CA GLU A 279 23.44 30.99 -16.18
C GLU A 279 24.79 30.24 -16.18
N GLN A 280 25.03 29.41 -15.17
CA GLN A 280 26.30 28.69 -15.04
C GLN A 280 26.40 27.47 -15.95
N LYS A 281 25.30 26.70 -16.08
CA LYS A 281 25.24 25.49 -16.91
C LYS A 281 23.81 24.99 -17.06
N ASN A 282 23.58 24.22 -18.11
CA ASN A 282 22.35 23.43 -18.24
C ASN A 282 22.34 22.26 -17.26
N ILE A 283 21.19 22.03 -16.63
CA ILE A 283 20.97 20.92 -15.68
C ILE A 283 19.68 20.20 -16.07
N GLU A 284 19.77 18.89 -16.27
CA GLU A 284 18.60 18.03 -16.46
C GLU A 284 17.91 17.77 -15.11
N LEU A 285 16.64 18.15 -15.00
CA LEU A 285 15.82 17.96 -13.81
C LEU A 285 14.86 16.79 -14.04
N ILE A 286 14.95 15.78 -13.18
CA ILE A 286 13.97 14.69 -13.11
C ILE A 286 12.92 15.08 -12.08
N VAL A 287 11.71 15.32 -12.55
CA VAL A 287 10.63 15.91 -11.75
C VAL A 287 9.31 15.16 -11.99
N SER A 288 8.34 15.30 -11.09
CA SER A 288 6.96 14.85 -11.33
C SER A 288 6.27 15.68 -12.41
N THR A 289 5.17 15.19 -12.98
CA THR A 289 4.37 15.95 -13.95
C THR A 289 3.88 17.28 -13.40
N TYR A 290 3.48 17.35 -12.11
CA TYR A 290 3.08 18.61 -11.48
C TYR A 290 4.25 19.61 -11.38
N GLN A 291 5.44 19.14 -11.00
CA GLN A 291 6.66 19.97 -10.99
C GLN A 291 7.03 20.48 -12.38
N ALA A 292 6.97 19.62 -13.40
CA ALA A 292 7.23 20.05 -14.77
C ALA A 292 6.20 21.09 -15.23
N ALA A 293 4.90 20.85 -14.99
CA ALA A 293 3.84 21.79 -15.36
C ALA A 293 4.04 23.17 -14.70
N THR A 294 4.37 23.22 -13.41
CA THR A 294 4.69 24.48 -12.72
C THR A 294 5.93 25.17 -13.27
N LEU A 295 7.02 24.43 -13.52
CA LEU A 295 8.25 25.04 -14.02
C LEU A 295 8.10 25.59 -15.44
N LEU A 296 7.25 24.97 -16.27
CA LEU A 296 6.98 25.45 -17.63
C LEU A 296 6.27 26.80 -17.67
N LEU A 297 5.51 27.17 -16.63
CA LEU A 297 4.90 28.51 -16.54
C LEU A 297 5.95 29.64 -16.54
N PHE A 298 7.13 29.36 -16.00
CA PHE A 298 8.22 30.34 -15.90
C PHE A 298 8.98 30.56 -17.22
N ASN A 299 8.64 29.84 -18.29
CA ASN A 299 9.16 30.15 -19.62
C ASN A 299 8.50 31.40 -20.22
N THR A 300 7.31 31.78 -19.74
CA THR A 300 6.53 32.93 -20.24
C THR A 300 6.37 34.03 -19.20
N SER A 301 6.80 33.80 -17.96
CA SER A 301 6.62 34.74 -16.86
C SER A 301 7.80 34.65 -15.90
N ASP A 302 8.45 35.78 -15.64
CA ASP A 302 9.61 35.80 -14.75
C ASP A 302 9.20 35.58 -13.28
N ARG A 303 8.01 36.06 -12.91
CA ARG A 303 7.49 36.03 -11.54
C ARG A 303 6.00 35.70 -11.52
N LEU A 304 5.59 34.82 -10.61
CA LEU A 304 4.20 34.40 -10.41
C LEU A 304 3.86 34.31 -8.92
N SER A 305 2.65 34.73 -8.55
CA SER A 305 2.08 34.52 -7.23
C SER A 305 1.58 33.09 -7.04
N TYR A 306 1.43 32.66 -5.78
CA TYR A 306 0.78 31.40 -5.44
C TYR A 306 -0.61 31.25 -6.11
N SER A 307 -1.41 32.31 -6.07
CA SER A 307 -2.78 32.31 -6.59
C SER A 307 -2.84 32.16 -8.12
N GLU A 308 -1.89 32.77 -8.84
CA GLU A 308 -1.79 32.64 -10.29
C GLU A 308 -1.39 31.22 -10.69
N ILE A 309 -0.41 30.62 -10.02
CA ILE A 309 0.01 29.24 -10.29
C ILE A 309 -1.15 28.26 -10.00
N MET A 310 -1.86 28.45 -8.88
CA MET A 310 -3.02 27.63 -8.52
C MET A 310 -4.11 27.70 -9.59
N THR A 311 -4.43 28.90 -10.06
CA THR A 311 -5.48 29.14 -11.06
C THR A 311 -5.07 28.60 -12.42
N GLN A 312 -3.85 28.87 -12.87
CA GLN A 312 -3.36 28.44 -14.18
C GLN A 312 -3.29 26.92 -14.29
N LEU A 313 -2.86 26.21 -13.24
CA LEU A 313 -2.73 24.75 -13.24
C LEU A 313 -3.97 24.00 -12.75
N ASN A 314 -4.91 24.68 -12.09
CA ASN A 314 -6.07 24.07 -11.44
C ASN A 314 -5.68 22.98 -10.41
N LEU A 315 -4.69 23.30 -9.56
CA LEU A 315 -4.23 22.40 -8.49
C LEU A 315 -4.93 22.66 -7.16
N THR A 316 -5.06 21.62 -6.34
CA THR A 316 -5.53 21.76 -4.96
C THR A 316 -4.50 22.47 -4.08
N HIS A 317 -4.96 23.12 -3.00
CA HIS A 317 -4.07 23.78 -2.04
C HIS A 317 -2.99 22.83 -1.51
N ASP A 318 -3.38 21.62 -1.10
CA ASP A 318 -2.50 20.61 -0.52
C ASP A 318 -1.41 20.14 -1.49
N ASP A 319 -1.77 19.94 -2.77
CA ASP A 319 -0.81 19.54 -3.79
C ASP A 319 0.13 20.69 -4.15
N LEU A 320 -0.38 21.92 -4.28
CA LEU A 320 0.41 23.08 -4.65
C LEU A 320 1.43 23.48 -3.56
N VAL A 321 1.04 23.41 -2.28
CA VAL A 321 1.96 23.67 -1.16
C VAL A 321 3.13 22.69 -1.18
N ARG A 322 2.84 21.39 -1.31
CA ARG A 322 3.87 20.33 -1.36
C ARG A 322 4.80 20.50 -2.56
N LEU A 323 4.22 20.85 -3.69
CA LEU A 323 4.89 21.11 -4.95
C LEU A 323 5.85 22.29 -4.87
N LEU A 324 5.36 23.47 -4.47
CA LEU A 324 6.17 24.68 -4.37
C LEU A 324 7.26 24.53 -3.30
N HIS A 325 6.94 23.92 -2.16
CA HIS A 325 7.95 23.63 -1.14
C HIS A 325 9.14 22.82 -1.70
N SER A 326 8.86 21.83 -2.57
CA SER A 326 9.91 21.01 -3.20
C SER A 326 10.82 21.80 -4.15
N LEU A 327 10.31 22.88 -4.76
CA LEU A 327 10.98 23.68 -5.78
C LEU A 327 11.67 24.93 -5.21
N SER A 328 11.23 25.44 -4.05
CA SER A 328 11.72 26.72 -3.50
C SER A 328 12.31 26.65 -2.09
N CYS A 329 11.82 25.76 -1.23
CA CYS A 329 12.20 25.72 0.19
C CYS A 329 13.16 24.57 0.51
N ALA A 330 13.03 23.46 -0.21
CA ALA A 330 13.85 22.26 -0.02
C ALA A 330 15.30 22.44 -0.53
N LYS A 331 16.01 21.31 -0.70
CA LYS A 331 17.41 21.27 -1.14
C LYS A 331 17.63 22.00 -2.48
N TYR A 332 16.75 21.76 -3.46
CA TYR A 332 16.89 22.26 -4.82
C TYR A 332 16.02 23.48 -5.04
N LYS A 333 16.59 24.67 -4.80
CA LYS A 333 15.90 25.96 -4.95
C LYS A 333 15.88 26.41 -6.41
N ILE A 334 15.12 25.69 -7.23
CA ILE A 334 14.90 26.03 -8.64
C ILE A 334 14.10 27.33 -8.76
N LEU A 335 13.20 27.57 -7.82
CA LEU A 335 12.44 28.81 -7.68
C LEU A 335 12.93 29.58 -6.46
N LEU A 336 13.09 30.89 -6.59
CA LEU A 336 13.21 31.82 -5.47
C LEU A 336 11.81 32.14 -4.95
N LYS A 337 11.66 32.19 -3.63
CA LYS A 337 10.40 32.53 -2.98
C LYS A 337 10.53 33.83 -2.20
N GLU A 338 9.52 34.69 -2.32
CA GLU A 338 9.37 35.92 -1.56
C GLU A 338 8.04 35.92 -0.78
N PRO A 339 8.05 36.08 0.56
CA PRO A 339 9.22 36.20 1.44
C PRO A 339 10.00 34.89 1.57
N ASN A 340 11.31 34.95 1.80
CA ASN A 340 12.17 33.77 1.93
C ASN A 340 11.98 33.05 3.29
N THR A 341 10.90 32.27 3.39
CA THR A 341 10.55 31.45 4.56
C THR A 341 10.60 29.96 4.23
N LYS A 342 10.55 29.11 5.27
CA LYS A 342 10.54 27.65 5.13
C LYS A 342 9.16 27.06 4.83
N THR A 343 8.11 27.87 4.83
CA THR A 343 6.72 27.47 4.65
C THR A 343 6.11 28.17 3.44
N ILE A 344 5.16 27.52 2.78
CA ILE A 344 4.41 28.11 1.66
C ILE A 344 3.13 28.75 2.19
N SER A 345 2.88 29.99 1.78
CA SER A 345 1.70 30.79 2.06
C SER A 345 1.03 31.21 0.75
N GLN A 346 -0.27 31.51 0.80
CA GLN A 346 -1.04 31.97 -0.35
C GLN A 346 -0.65 33.38 -0.83
N SER A 347 0.05 34.15 0.01
CA SER A 347 0.59 35.48 -0.31
C SER A 347 1.97 35.44 -0.98
N ASP A 348 2.55 34.26 -1.16
CA ASP A 348 3.91 34.09 -1.65
C ASP A 348 4.04 34.36 -3.15
N HIS A 349 5.20 34.85 -3.55
CA HIS A 349 5.61 34.99 -4.94
C HIS A 349 6.82 34.12 -5.22
N PHE A 350 6.90 33.65 -6.45
CA PHE A 350 7.93 32.74 -6.94
C PHE A 350 8.56 33.31 -8.21
N GLU A 351 9.86 33.14 -8.35
CA GLU A 351 10.65 33.59 -9.50
C GLU A 351 11.66 32.51 -9.89
N PHE A 352 11.99 32.40 -11.17
CA PHE A 352 12.99 31.44 -11.62
C PHE A 352 14.40 31.79 -11.11
N ASN A 353 15.07 30.84 -10.46
CA ASN A 353 16.43 31.05 -9.96
C ASN A 353 17.46 30.80 -11.07
N SER A 354 17.71 31.80 -11.93
CA SER A 354 18.70 31.72 -13.02
C SER A 354 20.12 31.36 -12.57
N LYS A 355 20.46 31.68 -11.30
CA LYS A 355 21.76 31.45 -10.67
C LYS A 355 21.91 30.09 -10.01
N PHE A 356 20.87 29.24 -10.03
CA PHE A 356 20.93 27.91 -9.44
C PHE A 356 22.04 27.07 -10.09
N THR A 357 22.71 26.26 -9.26
CA THR A 357 23.75 25.32 -9.71
C THR A 357 23.79 24.11 -8.78
N ASP A 358 24.28 22.99 -9.29
CA ASP A 358 24.55 21.77 -8.52
C ASP A 358 25.85 21.14 -9.04
N ARG A 359 26.50 20.25 -8.29
CA ARG A 359 27.67 19.51 -8.79
C ARG A 359 27.27 18.57 -9.92
N MET A 360 26.12 17.92 -9.80
CA MET A 360 25.58 17.00 -10.81
C MET A 360 25.00 17.77 -11.99
N ARG A 361 25.03 17.16 -13.19
CA ARG A 361 24.36 17.69 -14.39
C ARG A 361 22.94 17.15 -14.57
N ARG A 362 22.58 16.12 -13.80
CA ARG A 362 21.27 15.48 -13.77
C ARG A 362 20.87 15.28 -12.32
N ILE A 363 19.76 15.87 -11.91
CA ILE A 363 19.28 15.84 -10.52
C ILE A 363 17.81 15.43 -10.47
N LYS A 364 17.44 14.62 -9.46
CA LYS A 364 16.04 14.29 -9.17
C LYS A 364 15.54 15.19 -8.05
N ILE A 365 14.42 15.87 -8.29
CA ILE A 365 13.79 16.74 -7.28
C ILE A 365 12.66 15.96 -6.61
N PRO A 366 12.86 15.45 -5.38
CA PRO A 366 11.84 14.67 -4.70
C PRO A 366 10.70 15.57 -4.22
N LEU A 367 9.46 15.07 -4.32
CA LEU A 367 8.36 15.63 -3.56
C LEU A 367 8.48 15.22 -2.08
N PRO A 368 8.09 16.08 -1.13
CA PRO A 368 7.90 15.69 0.25
C PRO A 368 7.00 14.45 0.35
N PRO A 369 7.33 13.46 1.21
CA PRO A 369 6.51 12.28 1.40
C PRO A 369 5.14 12.67 1.97
N VAL A 370 4.10 11.95 1.57
CA VAL A 370 2.75 12.09 2.12
C VAL A 370 2.48 10.87 3.00
N ASP A 371 2.05 11.12 4.24
CA ASP A 371 1.54 10.04 5.08
C ASP A 371 0.13 9.67 4.62
N GLU A 372 -0.01 8.50 4.02
CA GLU A 372 -1.27 7.99 3.51
C GLU A 372 -1.86 6.88 4.40
N ARG A 373 -1.26 6.65 5.57
CA ARG A 373 -1.64 5.61 6.53
C ARG A 373 -3.11 5.70 6.92
N LYS A 374 -3.56 6.89 7.34
CA LYS A 374 -4.95 7.14 7.73
C LYS A 374 -5.92 6.82 6.60
N LYS A 375 -5.60 7.25 5.37
CA LYS A 375 -6.43 7.00 4.19
C LYS A 375 -6.56 5.50 3.89
N ILE A 376 -5.46 4.74 3.99
CA ILE A 376 -5.47 3.28 3.76
C ILE A 376 -6.40 2.59 4.78
N VAL A 377 -6.30 2.97 6.05
CA VAL A 377 -7.16 2.42 7.11
C VAL A 377 -8.63 2.75 6.84
N GLU A 378 -8.95 4.00 6.48
CA GLU A 378 -10.31 4.43 6.14
C GLU A 378 -10.89 3.68 4.92
N ASP A 379 -10.08 3.47 3.88
CA ASP A 379 -10.47 2.72 2.68
C ASP A 379 -10.74 1.25 3.02
N VAL A 380 -9.89 0.61 3.85
CA VAL A 380 -10.09 -0.76 4.32
C VAL A 380 -11.35 -0.89 5.17
N ASP A 381 -11.59 0.05 6.09
CA ASP A 381 -12.79 0.05 6.92
C ASP A 381 -14.06 0.29 6.08
N LYS A 382 -13.95 0.98 4.94
CA LYS A 382 -15.03 1.08 3.96
C LYS A 382 -15.30 -0.25 3.26
N ASP A 383 -14.25 -0.93 2.81
CA ASP A 383 -14.37 -2.23 2.14
C ASP A 383 -14.93 -3.32 3.07
N ARG A 384 -14.54 -3.30 4.35
CA ARG A 384 -15.08 -4.20 5.40
C ARG A 384 -16.60 -4.08 5.54
N ARG A 385 -17.18 -2.87 5.40
CA ARG A 385 -18.65 -2.70 5.44
C ARG A 385 -19.34 -3.45 4.30
N TYR A 386 -18.80 -3.36 3.09
CA TYR A 386 -19.34 -4.09 1.94
C TYR A 386 -19.12 -5.60 2.06
N ALA A 387 -17.98 -6.03 2.61
CA ALA A 387 -17.72 -7.44 2.88
C ALA A 387 -18.72 -8.03 3.89
N ILE A 388 -19.06 -7.28 4.95
CA ILE A 388 -20.09 -7.65 5.94
C ILE A 388 -21.46 -7.75 5.27
N ASP A 389 -21.88 -6.75 4.49
CA ASP A 389 -23.14 -6.81 3.74
C ASP A 389 -23.23 -8.06 2.87
N ALA A 390 -22.18 -8.31 2.07
CA ALA A 390 -22.13 -9.46 1.18
C ALA A 390 -22.17 -10.79 1.94
N ALA A 391 -21.51 -10.89 3.09
CA ALA A 391 -21.55 -12.07 3.95
C ALA A 391 -22.96 -12.30 4.51
N LEU A 392 -23.58 -11.28 5.10
CA LEU A 392 -24.93 -11.34 5.66
C LEU A 392 -25.96 -11.76 4.60
N VAL A 393 -25.92 -11.13 3.42
CA VAL A 393 -26.84 -11.45 2.31
C VAL A 393 -26.63 -12.89 1.82
N ARG A 394 -25.39 -13.36 1.67
CA ARG A 394 -25.12 -14.75 1.26
C ARG A 394 -25.65 -15.77 2.27
N ILE A 395 -25.43 -15.53 3.57
CA ILE A 395 -25.92 -16.39 4.65
C ILE A 395 -27.44 -16.43 4.62
N MET A 396 -28.09 -15.26 4.65
CA MET A 396 -29.55 -15.15 4.69
C MET A 396 -30.23 -15.67 3.42
N LYS A 397 -29.62 -15.49 2.25
CA LYS A 397 -30.13 -16.07 0.99
C LYS A 397 -30.18 -17.60 1.04
N SER A 398 -29.21 -18.23 1.71
CA SER A 398 -29.12 -19.68 1.89
C SER A 398 -30.07 -20.19 2.98
N ARG A 399 -30.03 -19.57 4.16
CA ARG A 399 -30.81 -20.01 5.34
C ARG A 399 -32.28 -19.63 5.29
N LYS A 400 -32.63 -18.57 4.56
CA LYS A 400 -33.95 -17.91 4.48
C LYS A 400 -34.45 -17.30 5.78
N VAL A 401 -34.30 -18.00 6.90
CA VAL A 401 -34.66 -17.56 8.24
C VAL A 401 -33.52 -17.93 9.19
N LEU A 402 -33.07 -16.99 10.02
CA LEU A 402 -31.97 -17.24 10.96
C LEU A 402 -32.08 -16.38 12.22
N GLY A 403 -31.71 -16.94 13.37
CA GLY A 403 -31.65 -16.21 14.63
C GLY A 403 -30.48 -15.22 14.68
N HIS A 404 -30.64 -14.11 15.41
CA HIS A 404 -29.65 -13.03 15.53
C HIS A 404 -28.25 -13.53 15.91
N GLN A 405 -28.16 -14.35 16.96
CA GLN A 405 -26.88 -14.85 17.45
C GLN A 405 -26.20 -15.78 16.44
N GLN A 406 -26.98 -16.62 15.76
CA GLN A 406 -26.47 -17.53 14.73
C GLN A 406 -25.98 -16.75 13.51
N LEU A 407 -26.73 -15.74 13.06
CA LEU A 407 -26.33 -14.89 11.94
C LEU A 407 -25.04 -14.13 12.22
N VAL A 408 -24.91 -13.55 13.43
CA VAL A 408 -23.67 -12.89 13.85
C VAL A 408 -22.51 -13.89 13.89
N SER A 409 -22.72 -15.09 14.45
CA SER A 409 -21.67 -16.12 14.53
C SER A 409 -21.21 -16.61 13.16
N GLU A 410 -22.15 -16.95 12.25
CA GLU A 410 -21.82 -17.39 10.89
C GLU A 410 -21.12 -16.27 10.10
N CYS A 411 -21.52 -15.01 10.30
CA CYS A 411 -20.88 -13.86 9.67
C CYS A 411 -19.44 -13.66 10.17
N VAL A 412 -19.21 -13.77 11.48
CA VAL A 412 -17.87 -13.73 12.06
C VAL A 412 -17.01 -14.84 11.50
N GLU A 413 -17.49 -16.08 11.52
CA GLU A 413 -16.76 -17.25 11.01
C GLU A 413 -16.36 -17.09 9.54
N GLN A 414 -17.27 -16.60 8.69
CA GLN A 414 -16.99 -16.39 7.27
C GLN A 414 -15.91 -15.32 7.04
N LEU A 415 -15.90 -14.25 7.84
CA LEU A 415 -15.01 -13.10 7.65
C LEU A 415 -13.68 -13.21 8.40
N SER A 416 -13.60 -14.02 9.47
CA SER A 416 -12.39 -14.23 10.29
C SER A 416 -11.18 -14.76 9.53
N ARG A 417 -11.36 -15.27 8.31
CA ARG A 417 -10.24 -15.63 7.43
C ARG A 417 -9.45 -14.41 6.95
N MET A 418 -10.09 -13.25 6.84
CA MET A 418 -9.53 -12.02 6.27
C MET A 418 -9.26 -10.93 7.30
N PHE A 419 -10.21 -10.71 8.22
CA PHE A 419 -10.09 -9.69 9.26
C PHE A 419 -10.90 -10.08 10.49
N LYS A 420 -10.64 -9.43 11.63
CA LYS A 420 -11.46 -9.62 12.84
C LYS A 420 -12.69 -8.71 12.77
N PRO A 421 -13.91 -9.23 12.58
CA PRO A 421 -15.09 -8.38 12.41
C PRO A 421 -15.52 -7.78 13.75
N ASP A 422 -15.85 -6.50 13.75
CA ASP A 422 -16.51 -5.86 14.89
C ASP A 422 -17.99 -6.25 14.93
N ILE A 423 -18.42 -6.85 16.04
CA ILE A 423 -19.81 -7.24 16.28
C ILE A 423 -20.75 -6.02 16.21
N LYS A 424 -20.30 -4.85 16.67
CA LYS A 424 -21.14 -3.63 16.58
C LYS A 424 -21.33 -3.21 15.12
N ALA A 425 -20.27 -3.30 14.30
CA ALA A 425 -20.36 -3.05 12.86
C ALA A 425 -21.32 -4.04 12.18
N ILE A 426 -21.24 -5.34 12.47
CA ILE A 426 -22.18 -6.35 11.94
C ILE A 426 -23.63 -5.99 12.27
N LYS A 427 -23.92 -5.69 13.54
CA LYS A 427 -25.27 -5.30 13.98
C LYS A 427 -25.77 -4.07 13.23
N LYS A 428 -24.93 -3.04 13.08
CA LYS A 428 -25.29 -1.84 12.30
C LYS A 428 -25.63 -2.18 10.85
N ARG A 429 -24.82 -3.04 10.21
CA ARG A 429 -25.08 -3.47 8.83
C ARG A 429 -26.37 -4.28 8.69
N MET A 430 -26.74 -5.06 9.71
CA MET A 430 -28.03 -5.76 9.71
C MET A 430 -29.22 -4.78 9.68
N GLU A 431 -29.21 -3.73 10.49
CA GLU A 431 -30.27 -2.70 10.44
C GLU A 431 -30.29 -1.95 9.09
N ASP A 432 -29.11 -1.67 8.52
CA ASP A 432 -29.00 -1.04 7.19
C ASP A 432 -29.58 -1.95 6.09
N LEU A 433 -29.41 -3.27 6.20
CA LEU A 433 -30.00 -4.24 5.27
C LEU A 433 -31.51 -4.40 5.43
N ILE A 434 -32.05 -4.20 6.64
CA ILE A 434 -33.50 -4.14 6.87
C ILE A 434 -34.09 -2.90 6.20
N THR A 435 -33.45 -1.74 6.40
CA THR A 435 -33.88 -0.47 5.80
C THR A 435 -33.85 -0.50 4.27
N ARG A 436 -33.05 -1.39 3.68
CA ARG A 436 -32.94 -1.62 2.23
C ARG A 436 -33.77 -2.80 1.73
N ASP A 437 -34.67 -3.33 2.56
CA ASP A 437 -35.58 -4.46 2.24
C ASP A 437 -34.86 -5.75 1.79
N TYR A 438 -33.61 -5.96 2.22
CA TYR A 438 -32.93 -7.25 2.02
C TYR A 438 -33.33 -8.26 3.10
N LEU A 439 -33.62 -7.76 4.30
CA LEU A 439 -33.96 -8.54 5.49
C LEU A 439 -35.19 -7.93 6.16
N GLU A 440 -35.95 -8.73 6.89
CA GLU A 440 -36.95 -8.25 7.85
C GLU A 440 -36.80 -8.98 9.18
N ARG A 441 -37.30 -8.37 10.25
CA ARG A 441 -37.49 -9.09 11.52
C ARG A 441 -38.79 -9.87 11.45
N ASP A 442 -38.77 -11.07 12.02
CA ASP A 442 -39.99 -11.84 12.16
C ASP A 442 -41.01 -11.11 13.05
N LYS A 443 -42.30 -11.22 12.71
CA LYS A 443 -43.40 -10.51 13.38
C LYS A 443 -43.64 -11.00 14.80
N GLU A 444 -43.38 -12.28 15.05
CA GLU A 444 -43.61 -12.91 16.35
C GLU A 444 -42.33 -12.93 17.20
N ASN A 445 -41.16 -13.02 16.56
CA ASN A 445 -39.87 -13.06 17.25
C ASN A 445 -38.85 -12.03 16.68
N PRO A 446 -38.66 -10.88 17.34
CA PRO A 446 -37.69 -9.86 16.92
C PRO A 446 -36.22 -10.31 16.88
N ASN A 447 -35.89 -11.45 17.49
CA ASN A 447 -34.55 -12.07 17.43
C ASN A 447 -34.35 -12.96 16.20
N MET A 448 -35.34 -13.05 15.31
CA MET A 448 -35.29 -13.83 14.09
C MET A 448 -35.36 -12.92 12.86
N PHE A 449 -34.52 -13.19 11.87
CA PHE A 449 -34.47 -12.46 10.60
C PHE A 449 -35.00 -13.35 9.49
N ARG A 450 -35.68 -12.75 8.50
CA ARG A 450 -36.14 -13.39 7.26
C ARG A 450 -35.52 -12.68 6.07
N TYR A 451 -35.17 -13.42 5.03
CA TYR A 451 -34.62 -12.89 3.79
C TYR A 451 -35.75 -12.54 2.81
N LEU A 452 -35.69 -11.35 2.22
CA LEU A 452 -36.77 -10.80 1.39
C LEU A 452 -36.50 -10.81 -0.13
N ALA A 453 -35.23 -10.87 -0.54
CA ALA A 453 -34.82 -10.65 -1.94
C ALA A 453 -34.64 -11.92 -2.79
#